data_AF-A0A3L6DG06-F1
#
_entry.id   AF-A0A3L6DG06-F1
#
_cell.length_a   1.000
_cell.length_b   1.000
_cell.length_c   1.000
_cell.angle_alpha   90.00
_cell.angle_beta   90.00
_cell.angle_gamma   90.00
#
_symmetry.space_group_name_H-M   'P 1'
#
loop_
_entity.id
_entity.type
_entity.pdbx_description
1 polymer ?
#
loop_
_entity_poly.entity_id
_entity_poly.type
_entity_poly.pdbx_seq_one_letter_code
_entity_poly.pdbx_strand_id
1 'polypeptide(L)'
;MAEDATSSHPSRYVKLTKDQDAPAEDIRPGELNQPVHVPQQLEGRRCSECGQVLPESYEPPADEPWTTGIFGCTDDPETCRTGLFCPCVLFGRNVEAVREDIPWTTPCVCHAVFVEGGITLAILTAIFHGVDPRTSFLIGEGLVFSWWLCATYTGIFRQGLQRKYHLKEHRERTGRLAENNAVPMTVVNPPPVQEMSMLEEKGAEKSEHDDVEDAVGIVAKLSECIASRGGNIHSVDVFVPDDKPVFYSRSEFTYNPRLWPRHELHKDFLNLSRCFNAQTSTVRVPDLDPKYNISILASKQDHCLFDLLYRWQEGRLPVHINCVISNHDRPQDNHVRRFLQRHGIPYHYLPTAPANKREKEILELIQGTDFVVLARYMQILSENLLKAYGKDIINIHHGLLPSFKGGNPSRQAFSAGVKLIGATSHFVTPELDAGPIIEQMVERVSHRDTLQSFVVKSENLEKQCLAEAIKSYCELRVLPYELRKTVVF
;
A
#
# COMPACT_ATOMS: atom_id res chain seq x y z
N MET A 1 49.52 31.53 -21.26
CA MET A 1 48.65 31.50 -20.06
C MET A 1 47.23 31.54 -20.56
N ALA A 2 46.41 30.63 -20.06
CA ALA A 2 45.19 30.14 -20.68
C ALA A 2 44.06 31.18 -20.72
N GLU A 3 43.36 31.22 -21.86
CA GLU A 3 42.02 31.78 -22.01
C GLU A 3 41.03 30.66 -22.30
N ASP A 4 39.84 30.90 -21.78
CA ASP A 4 38.66 30.06 -21.63
C ASP A 4 37.98 29.80 -22.99
N ALA A 5 37.61 28.54 -23.26
CA ALA A 5 36.87 28.16 -24.46
C ALA A 5 35.72 27.23 -24.08
N THR A 6 34.54 27.84 -24.00
CA THR A 6 33.21 27.22 -24.02
C THR A 6 33.06 26.28 -25.22
N SER A 7 32.76 24.99 -24.99
CA SER A 7 32.26 24.10 -26.04
C SER A 7 30.90 23.50 -25.67
N SER A 8 29.87 24.04 -26.29
CA SER A 8 28.53 23.46 -26.40
C SER A 8 28.58 22.16 -27.21
N HIS A 9 28.12 21.03 -26.64
CA HIS A 9 27.83 19.83 -27.42
C HIS A 9 26.31 19.73 -27.67
N PRO A 10 25.84 19.76 -28.92
CA PRO A 10 24.43 19.60 -29.24
C PRO A 10 24.05 18.12 -29.14
N SER A 11 22.93 17.82 -28.50
CA SER A 11 22.32 16.49 -28.50
C SER A 11 21.94 16.09 -29.93
N ARG A 12 22.69 15.18 -30.53
CA ARG A 12 22.38 14.61 -31.84
C ARG A 12 21.71 13.25 -31.64
N TYR A 13 20.40 13.18 -31.87
CA TYR A 13 19.72 11.89 -32.00
C TYR A 13 20.27 11.16 -33.23
N VAL A 14 20.83 9.96 -33.02
CA VAL A 14 21.28 9.09 -34.11
C VAL A 14 20.11 8.18 -34.49
N LYS A 15 19.61 8.35 -35.71
CA LYS A 15 18.61 7.49 -36.32
C LYS A 15 19.35 6.31 -36.96
N LEU A 16 19.22 5.11 -36.41
CA LEU A 16 19.85 3.92 -36.96
C LEU A 16 19.09 3.49 -38.23
N THR A 17 19.77 3.55 -39.38
CA THR A 17 19.35 2.92 -40.63
C THR A 17 20.13 1.63 -40.84
N LYS A 18 19.49 0.66 -41.50
CA LYS A 18 19.84 -0.78 -41.51
C LYS A 18 21.17 -1.17 -42.18
N ASP A 19 21.96 -0.21 -42.65
CA ASP A 19 23.11 -0.44 -43.55
C ASP A 19 24.42 0.21 -43.07
N GLN A 20 24.75 0.10 -41.77
CA GLN A 20 26.09 0.42 -41.29
C GLN A 20 26.74 -0.81 -40.65
N ASP A 21 27.63 -1.45 -41.40
CA ASP A 21 28.61 -2.40 -40.89
C ASP A 21 29.51 -1.66 -39.89
N ALA A 22 29.37 -1.97 -38.61
CA ALA A 22 30.24 -1.44 -37.56
C ALA A 22 31.64 -2.06 -37.69
N PRO A 23 32.73 -1.29 -37.53
CA PRO A 23 34.04 -1.89 -37.32
C PRO A 23 34.02 -2.59 -35.96
N ALA A 24 34.34 -3.88 -35.95
CA ALA A 24 34.57 -4.64 -34.73
C ALA A 24 35.79 -4.05 -34.01
N GLU A 25 35.56 -3.15 -33.05
CA GLU A 25 36.57 -2.81 -32.05
C GLU A 25 36.60 -3.92 -31.00
N ASP A 26 37.77 -4.55 -30.86
CA ASP A 26 38.06 -5.62 -29.91
C ASP A 26 37.78 -5.19 -28.46
N ILE A 27 36.67 -5.66 -27.89
CA ILE A 27 36.37 -5.52 -26.47
C ILE A 27 37.32 -6.45 -25.70
N ARG A 28 38.27 -5.87 -24.96
CA ARG A 28 39.14 -6.65 -24.05
C ARG A 28 38.39 -7.00 -22.76
N PRO A 29 38.50 -8.24 -22.24
CA PRO A 29 37.80 -8.65 -21.02
C PRO A 29 38.29 -7.84 -19.81
N GLY A 30 37.42 -6.98 -19.26
CA GLY A 30 37.71 -6.17 -18.06
C GLY A 30 37.05 -4.79 -18.03
N GLU A 31 36.62 -4.26 -19.18
CA GLU A 31 36.04 -2.90 -19.25
C GLU A 31 34.55 -2.82 -18.92
N LEU A 32 33.83 -3.94 -18.86
CA LEU A 32 32.40 -4.01 -18.52
C LEU A 32 32.06 -3.69 -17.05
N ASN A 33 33.07 -3.50 -16.18
CA ASN A 33 32.89 -3.24 -14.75
C ASN A 33 33.26 -1.81 -14.34
N GLN A 34 33.41 -0.88 -15.29
CA GLN A 34 33.59 0.52 -14.91
C GLN A 34 32.24 1.15 -14.54
N PRO A 35 32.15 1.84 -13.38
CA PRO A 35 30.92 2.53 -13.01
C PRO A 35 30.60 3.60 -14.05
N VAL A 36 29.49 3.41 -14.77
CA VAL A 36 28.93 4.43 -15.65
C VAL A 36 28.55 5.61 -14.78
N HIS A 37 29.12 6.78 -15.07
CA HIS A 37 28.79 8.02 -14.37
C HIS A 37 27.37 8.43 -14.76
N VAL A 38 26.38 8.03 -13.97
CA VAL A 38 24.99 8.48 -14.13
C VAL A 38 24.98 9.97 -13.76
N PRO A 39 24.48 10.88 -14.63
CA PRO A 39 24.30 12.28 -14.26
C PRO A 39 23.45 12.37 -13.00
N GLN A 40 23.77 13.31 -12.11
CA GLN A 40 23.22 13.50 -10.75
C GLN A 40 21.69 13.74 -10.64
N GLN A 41 20.89 13.39 -11.65
CA GLN A 41 19.43 13.53 -11.66
C GLN A 41 18.68 12.55 -10.76
N LEU A 42 19.36 11.58 -10.12
CA LEU A 42 18.75 10.65 -9.15
C LEU A 42 18.82 11.14 -7.69
N GLU A 43 19.50 12.25 -7.41
CA GLU A 43 19.54 12.89 -6.09
C GLU A 43 18.52 14.04 -5.95
N GLY A 44 17.49 14.07 -6.79
CA GLY A 44 16.39 15.02 -6.63
C GLY A 44 15.61 14.76 -5.33
N ARG A 45 15.31 15.83 -4.58
CA ARG A 45 14.48 15.75 -3.37
C ARG A 45 13.16 15.06 -3.72
N ARG A 46 12.67 14.16 -2.86
CA ARG A 46 11.40 13.46 -3.09
C ARG A 46 10.32 14.03 -2.18
N CYS A 47 9.09 14.08 -2.67
CA CYS A 47 7.94 14.40 -1.84
C CYS A 47 7.79 13.35 -0.73
N SER A 48 7.70 13.79 0.53
CA SER A 48 7.62 12.89 1.69
C SER A 48 6.30 12.14 1.80
N GLU A 49 5.25 12.59 1.10
CA GLU A 49 3.91 11.99 1.15
C GLU A 49 3.66 11.04 -0.05
N CYS A 50 4.13 11.39 -1.25
CA CYS A 50 3.87 10.60 -2.46
C CYS A 50 5.13 9.99 -3.13
N GLY A 51 6.32 10.28 -2.62
CA GLY A 51 7.59 9.65 -3.06
C GLY A 51 8.13 10.10 -4.43
N GLN A 52 7.44 10.98 -5.14
CA GLN A 52 7.86 11.47 -6.46
C GLN A 52 9.04 12.45 -6.37
N VAL A 53 9.91 12.41 -7.37
CA VAL A 53 11.08 13.30 -7.50
C VAL A 53 10.59 14.72 -7.84
N LEU A 54 10.99 15.68 -7.00
CA LEU A 54 10.66 17.09 -7.15
C LEU A 54 11.55 17.71 -8.23
N PRO A 55 11.00 18.60 -9.08
CA PRO A 55 11.80 19.31 -10.09
C PRO A 55 12.94 20.11 -9.44
N GLU A 56 14.03 20.36 -10.16
CA GLU A 56 15.16 21.17 -9.64
C GLU A 56 14.74 22.61 -9.26
N SER A 57 13.69 23.13 -9.89
CA SER A 57 13.08 24.43 -9.57
C SER A 57 12.10 24.37 -8.39
N TYR A 58 11.93 23.21 -7.75
CA TYR A 58 11.12 23.08 -6.54
C TYR A 58 11.89 23.64 -5.36
N GLU A 59 11.54 24.84 -4.97
CA GLU A 59 11.70 25.25 -3.60
C GLU A 59 10.49 24.69 -2.84
N PRO A 60 10.67 24.06 -1.66
CA PRO A 60 9.55 23.97 -0.74
C PRO A 60 9.00 25.39 -0.66
N PRO A 61 7.66 25.59 -0.71
CA PRO A 61 7.10 26.86 -0.23
C PRO A 61 7.87 27.09 1.06
N ALA A 62 8.53 28.25 1.17
CA ALA A 62 9.26 28.53 2.39
C ALA A 62 8.30 28.19 3.56
N ASP A 63 8.80 28.09 4.78
CA ASP A 63 7.95 28.64 5.84
C ASP A 63 7.78 30.14 5.50
N GLU A 64 7.01 30.45 4.45
CA GLU A 64 6.30 31.68 4.23
C GLU A 64 5.66 31.84 5.60
N PRO A 65 6.06 32.87 6.34
CA PRO A 65 5.57 33.03 7.69
C PRO A 65 4.08 33.35 7.58
N TRP A 66 3.26 32.32 7.44
CA TRP A 66 1.86 32.33 7.82
C TRP A 66 1.83 32.31 9.35
N THR A 67 2.36 33.39 9.92
CA THR A 67 1.79 34.06 11.08
C THR A 67 1.48 33.15 12.27
N THR A 68 2.52 32.48 12.77
CA THR A 68 2.49 31.71 14.02
C THR A 68 2.89 32.54 15.25
N GLY A 69 3.21 33.83 15.09
CA GLY A 69 3.42 34.75 16.20
C GLY A 69 2.11 35.35 16.74
N ILE A 70 2.10 35.78 18.01
CA ILE A 70 0.95 36.49 18.64
C ILE A 70 0.50 37.73 17.85
N PHE A 71 1.41 38.31 17.05
CA PHE A 71 1.16 39.46 16.17
C PHE A 71 0.93 39.09 14.72
N GLY A 72 0.91 37.80 14.37
CA GLY A 72 0.74 37.36 13.00
C GLY A 72 -0.60 37.74 12.36
N CYS A 73 -1.58 38.22 13.13
CA CYS A 73 -2.76 38.78 12.50
C CYS A 73 -2.49 40.10 11.76
N THR A 74 -1.39 40.82 12.01
CA THR A 74 -1.12 42.12 11.36
C THR A 74 -1.01 42.08 9.83
N ASP A 75 -0.72 40.91 9.27
CA ASP A 75 -0.53 40.71 7.82
C ASP A 75 -1.85 40.52 7.06
N ASP A 76 -2.94 40.19 7.78
CA ASP A 76 -4.33 40.23 7.29
C ASP A 76 -5.16 41.15 8.20
N PRO A 77 -5.29 42.44 7.83
CA PRO A 77 -5.98 43.44 8.63
C PRO A 77 -7.45 43.07 8.90
N GLU A 78 -8.11 42.36 7.98
CA GLU A 78 -9.51 41.97 8.12
C GLU A 78 -9.67 40.80 9.09
N THR A 79 -8.84 39.77 8.95
CA THR A 79 -8.82 38.64 9.88
C THR A 79 -8.38 39.07 11.28
N CYS A 80 -7.43 39.99 11.39
CA CYS A 80 -7.00 40.55 12.69
C CYS A 80 -8.11 41.36 13.34
N ARG A 81 -8.78 42.25 12.58
CA ARG A 81 -9.93 43.02 13.08
C ARG A 81 -11.06 42.10 13.49
N THR A 82 -11.38 41.09 12.67
CA THR A 82 -12.44 40.13 12.97
C THR A 82 -12.07 39.30 14.20
N GLY A 83 -10.83 38.82 14.31
CA GLY A 83 -10.36 38.08 15.48
C GLY A 83 -10.34 38.90 16.76
N LEU A 84 -10.03 40.20 16.68
CA LEU A 84 -9.97 41.09 17.83
C LEU A 84 -11.36 41.50 18.34
N PHE A 85 -12.28 41.82 17.43
CA PHE A 85 -13.61 42.34 17.78
C PHE A 85 -14.72 41.28 17.75
N CYS A 86 -14.50 40.14 17.11
CA CYS A 86 -15.49 39.07 16.95
C CYS A 86 -14.84 37.68 16.73
N PRO A 87 -14.12 37.15 17.75
CA PRO A 87 -13.35 35.92 17.60
C PRO A 87 -14.23 34.70 17.26
N CYS A 88 -15.48 34.64 17.71
CA CYS A 88 -16.42 33.59 17.32
C CYS A 88 -16.71 33.53 15.80
N VAL A 89 -16.83 34.68 15.12
CA VAL A 89 -17.05 34.74 13.66
C VAL A 89 -15.82 34.24 12.93
N LEU A 90 -14.62 34.66 13.37
CA LEU A 90 -13.37 34.18 12.78
C LEU A 90 -13.22 32.67 12.94
N PHE A 91 -13.54 32.14 14.13
CA PHE A 91 -13.54 30.69 14.37
C PHE A 91 -14.50 29.96 13.42
N GLY A 92 -15.72 30.47 13.29
CA GLY A 92 -16.71 29.87 12.40
C GLY A 92 -16.26 29.81 10.94
N ARG A 93 -15.72 30.91 10.42
CA ARG A 93 -15.23 30.99 9.03
C ARG A 93 -14.06 30.05 8.77
N ASN A 94 -13.16 29.89 9.75
CA ASN A 94 -12.07 28.93 9.65
C ASN A 94 -12.58 27.48 9.60
N VAL A 95 -13.60 27.15 10.39
CA VAL A 95 -14.20 25.80 10.37
C VAL A 95 -14.87 25.52 9.03
N GLU A 96 -15.64 26.46 8.48
CA GLU A 96 -16.29 26.32 7.17
C GLU A 96 -15.25 26.17 6.03
N ALA A 97 -14.15 26.92 6.08
CA ALA A 97 -13.09 26.81 5.10
C ALA A 97 -12.39 25.43 5.10
N VAL A 98 -12.28 24.78 6.27
CA VAL A 98 -11.78 23.39 6.38
C VAL A 98 -12.87 22.39 5.97
N ARG A 99 -14.10 22.57 6.46
CA ARG A 99 -15.23 21.65 6.32
C ARG A 99 -16.41 22.33 5.61
N GLU A 100 -16.46 22.12 4.29
CA GLU A 100 -17.44 22.74 3.38
C GLU A 100 -18.90 22.32 3.67
N ASP A 101 -19.09 21.24 4.42
CA ASP A 101 -20.38 20.71 4.84
C ASP A 101 -20.96 21.41 6.09
N ILE A 102 -20.17 22.27 6.75
CA ILE A 102 -20.57 22.96 7.99
C ILE A 102 -20.60 24.47 7.76
N PRO A 103 -21.79 25.11 7.75
CA PRO A 103 -21.88 26.56 7.60
C PRO A 103 -21.22 27.25 8.79
N TRP A 104 -20.49 28.35 8.55
CA TRP A 104 -19.68 29.03 9.57
C TRP A 104 -20.48 29.48 10.80
N THR A 105 -21.79 29.70 10.64
CA THR A 105 -22.70 30.19 11.68
C THR A 105 -22.81 29.22 12.86
N THR A 106 -22.84 27.91 12.61
CA THR A 106 -23.00 26.89 13.66
C THR A 106 -21.81 26.86 14.63
N PRO A 107 -20.55 26.69 14.18
CA PRO A 107 -19.38 26.76 15.04
C PRO A 107 -19.19 28.16 15.66
N CYS A 108 -19.55 29.23 14.95
CA CYS A 108 -19.55 30.59 15.50
C CYS A 108 -20.48 30.71 16.72
N VAL A 109 -21.73 30.28 16.61
CA VAL A 109 -22.71 30.36 17.71
C VAL A 109 -22.26 29.50 18.89
N CYS A 110 -21.75 28.30 18.65
CA CYS A 110 -21.20 27.47 19.72
C CYS A 110 -20.04 28.18 20.45
N HIS A 111 -19.11 28.80 19.72
CA HIS A 111 -18.00 29.54 20.32
C HIS A 111 -18.50 30.74 21.13
N ALA A 112 -19.43 31.53 20.59
CA ALA A 112 -20.01 32.69 21.26
C ALA A 112 -20.72 32.30 22.57
N VAL A 113 -21.48 31.20 22.58
CA VAL A 113 -22.23 30.76 23.77
C VAL A 113 -21.31 30.19 24.84
N PHE A 114 -20.47 29.23 24.48
CA PHE A 114 -19.71 28.46 25.49
C PHE A 114 -18.42 29.15 25.94
N VAL A 115 -17.81 29.96 25.07
CA VAL A 115 -16.54 30.63 25.37
C VAL A 115 -16.82 32.07 25.80
N GLU A 116 -17.31 32.91 24.90
CA GLU A 116 -17.52 34.35 25.20
C GLU A 116 -18.61 34.55 26.27
N GLY A 117 -19.72 33.80 26.17
CA GLY A 117 -20.78 33.80 27.18
C GLY A 117 -20.33 33.26 28.54
N GLY A 118 -19.50 32.21 28.54
CA GLY A 118 -18.90 31.66 29.76
C GLY A 118 -17.97 32.66 30.47
N ILE A 119 -17.12 33.36 29.70
CA ILE A 119 -16.23 34.42 30.21
C ILE A 119 -17.06 35.56 30.79
N THR A 120 -18.08 36.01 30.07
CA THR A 120 -18.94 37.13 30.51
C THR A 120 -19.67 36.79 31.81
N LEU A 121 -20.24 35.58 31.90
CA LEU A 121 -20.90 35.11 33.11
C LEU A 121 -19.94 35.04 34.30
N ALA A 122 -18.71 34.56 34.07
CA ALA A 122 -17.67 34.48 35.10
C ALA A 122 -17.28 35.88 35.62
N ILE A 123 -17.09 36.86 34.72
CA ILE A 123 -16.78 38.25 35.08
C ILE A 123 -17.93 38.90 35.85
N LEU A 124 -19.17 38.75 35.39
CA LEU A 124 -20.34 39.31 36.06
C LEU A 124 -20.53 38.70 37.46
N THR A 125 -20.38 37.38 37.57
CA THR A 125 -20.41 36.69 38.87
C THR A 125 -19.33 37.24 39.79
N ALA A 126 -18.15 37.56 39.24
CA ALA A 126 -17.05 38.10 40.02
C ALA A 126 -17.30 39.54 40.53
N ILE A 127 -17.94 40.38 39.73
CA ILE A 127 -18.25 41.78 40.07
C ILE A 127 -19.37 41.85 41.11
N PHE A 128 -20.44 41.07 40.95
CA PHE A 128 -21.67 41.23 41.75
C PHE A 128 -21.67 40.49 43.09
N HIS A 129 -20.86 39.44 43.26
CA HIS A 129 -20.92 38.58 44.46
C HIS A 129 -19.75 38.71 45.44
N GLY A 130 -18.74 39.55 45.16
CA GLY A 130 -17.60 39.75 46.07
C GLY A 130 -16.83 38.44 46.30
N VAL A 131 -15.94 38.11 45.36
CA VAL A 131 -15.35 36.76 45.29
C VAL A 131 -14.24 36.57 46.33
N ASP A 132 -14.27 35.44 47.04
CA ASP A 132 -13.13 34.99 47.85
C ASP A 132 -11.90 34.72 46.95
N PRO A 133 -10.66 35.01 47.41
CA PRO A 133 -9.45 34.81 46.61
C PRO A 133 -9.30 33.41 45.98
N ARG A 134 -9.80 32.35 46.62
CA ARG A 134 -9.74 30.98 46.07
C ARG A 134 -10.70 30.78 44.90
N THR A 135 -11.91 31.31 45.01
CA THR A 135 -12.91 31.25 43.95
C THR A 135 -12.47 32.08 42.72
N SER A 136 -11.80 33.22 42.93
CA SER A 136 -11.18 33.98 41.84
C SER A 136 -10.06 33.20 41.13
N PHE A 137 -9.26 32.43 41.89
CA PHE A 137 -8.21 31.59 41.32
C PHE A 137 -8.78 30.43 40.47
N LEU A 138 -9.84 29.78 40.95
CA LEU A 138 -10.56 28.73 40.21
C LEU A 138 -11.21 29.24 38.92
N ILE A 139 -11.82 30.44 38.97
CA ILE A 139 -12.35 31.10 37.77
C ILE A 139 -11.20 31.42 36.80
N GLY A 140 -10.09 31.96 37.30
CA GLY A 140 -8.91 32.24 36.48
C GLY A 140 -8.32 30.99 35.81
N GLU A 141 -8.19 29.89 36.56
CA GLU A 141 -7.70 28.60 36.04
C GLU A 141 -8.65 28.05 34.97
N GLY A 142 -9.96 28.10 35.20
CA GLY A 142 -10.96 27.71 34.20
C GLY A 142 -10.87 28.52 32.91
N LEU A 143 -10.71 29.84 33.01
CA LEU A 143 -10.57 30.73 31.86
C LEU A 143 -9.28 30.46 31.07
N VAL A 144 -8.16 30.19 31.76
CA VAL A 144 -6.89 29.82 31.12
C VAL A 144 -6.98 28.46 30.43
N PHE A 145 -7.62 27.47 31.06
CA PHE A 145 -7.86 26.16 30.43
C PHE A 145 -8.77 26.26 29.20
N SER A 146 -9.86 27.04 29.28
CA SER A 146 -10.74 27.28 28.13
C SER A 146 -10.00 28.00 27.01
N TRP A 147 -9.21 29.03 27.32
CA TRP A 147 -8.37 29.73 26.33
C TRP A 147 -7.35 28.80 25.68
N TRP A 148 -6.68 27.95 26.47
CA TRP A 148 -5.70 26.98 25.99
C TRP A 148 -6.30 25.91 25.08
N LEU A 149 -7.48 25.38 25.43
CA LEU A 149 -8.22 24.44 24.59
C LEU A 149 -8.65 25.10 23.27
N CYS A 150 -9.17 26.33 23.31
CA CYS A 150 -9.52 27.09 22.12
C CYS A 150 -8.31 27.36 21.21
N ALA A 151 -7.16 27.71 21.78
CA ALA A 151 -5.92 27.90 21.03
C ALA A 151 -5.46 26.60 20.35
N THR A 152 -5.52 25.48 21.06
CA THR A 152 -5.17 24.15 20.52
C THR A 152 -6.09 23.76 19.37
N TYR A 153 -7.40 23.94 19.55
CA TYR A 153 -8.39 23.60 18.52
C TYR A 153 -8.26 24.48 17.27
N THR A 154 -8.01 25.77 17.47
CA THR A 154 -7.73 26.71 16.37
C THR A 154 -6.44 26.34 15.64
N GLY A 155 -5.40 25.91 16.37
CA GLY A 155 -4.15 25.40 15.79
C GLY A 155 -4.35 24.16 14.92
N ILE A 156 -5.16 23.20 15.37
CA ILE A 156 -5.51 21.99 14.60
C ILE A 156 -6.21 22.35 13.30
N PHE A 157 -7.19 23.27 13.34
CA PHE A 157 -7.89 23.70 12.12
C PHE A 157 -6.98 24.47 11.16
N ARG A 158 -6.08 25.32 11.67
CA ARG A 158 -5.09 26.02 10.84
C ARG A 158 -4.14 25.03 10.14
N GLN A 159 -3.65 24.01 10.85
CA GLN A 159 -2.85 22.94 10.24
C GLN A 159 -3.65 22.14 9.20
N GLY A 160 -4.94 21.90 9.47
CA GLY A 160 -5.86 21.28 8.50
C GLY A 160 -6.04 22.13 7.24
N LEU A 161 -6.16 23.45 7.40
CA LEU A 161 -6.27 24.41 6.30
C LEU A 161 -4.99 24.45 5.46
N GLN A 162 -3.81 24.47 6.11
CA GLN A 162 -2.50 24.38 5.45
C GLN A 162 -2.42 23.12 4.57
N ARG A 163 -2.77 21.95 5.12
CA ARG A 163 -2.80 20.70 4.34
C ARG A 163 -3.79 20.79 3.18
N LYS A 164 -4.98 21.35 3.40
CA LYS A 164 -6.02 21.45 2.37
C LYS A 164 -5.59 22.34 1.20
N TYR A 165 -4.97 23.50 1.46
CA TYR A 165 -4.47 24.38 0.39
C TYR A 165 -3.28 23.78 -0.37
N HIS A 166 -2.30 23.19 0.34
CA HIS A 166 -1.21 22.45 -0.30
C HIS A 166 -1.71 21.30 -1.19
N LEU A 167 -2.74 20.56 -0.73
CA LEU A 167 -3.34 19.47 -1.50
C LEU A 167 -4.21 19.98 -2.66
N LYS A 168 -4.84 21.16 -2.55
CA LYS A 168 -5.71 21.74 -3.57
C LYS A 168 -4.89 22.28 -4.76
N GLU A 169 -3.80 22.98 -4.49
CA GLU A 169 -2.88 23.46 -5.54
C GLU A 169 -2.21 22.28 -6.27
N HIS A 170 -1.90 21.20 -5.54
CA HIS A 170 -1.45 19.94 -6.13
C HIS A 170 -2.56 19.24 -6.93
N ARG A 171 -3.79 19.12 -6.40
CA ARG A 171 -4.95 18.52 -7.08
C ARG A 171 -5.40 19.29 -8.31
N GLU A 172 -5.26 20.61 -8.37
CA GLU A 172 -5.59 21.39 -9.57
C GLU A 172 -4.55 21.17 -10.69
N ARG A 173 -3.29 20.89 -10.33
CA ARG A 173 -2.25 20.41 -11.27
C ARG A 173 -2.42 18.94 -11.65
N THR A 174 -2.80 18.07 -10.72
CA THR A 174 -3.03 16.63 -10.99
C THR A 174 -4.40 16.33 -11.62
N GLY A 175 -5.40 17.18 -11.39
CA GLY A 175 -6.78 17.02 -11.90
C GLY A 175 -6.86 17.17 -13.41
N ARG A 176 -5.95 17.95 -14.02
CA ARG A 176 -5.74 17.94 -15.48
C ARG A 176 -5.16 16.61 -16.01
N LEU A 177 -4.71 15.71 -15.13
CA LEU A 177 -4.15 14.40 -15.47
C LEU A 177 -5.00 13.22 -14.96
N ALA A 178 -5.98 13.43 -14.08
CA ALA A 178 -6.60 12.37 -13.28
C ALA A 178 -8.15 12.26 -13.39
N GLU A 179 -8.77 12.83 -14.44
CA GLU A 179 -10.22 12.66 -14.68
C GLU A 179 -10.63 11.23 -15.11
N ASN A 180 -9.70 10.29 -15.21
CA ASN A 180 -10.00 8.88 -15.46
C ASN A 180 -9.71 8.07 -14.22
N ASN A 181 -10.73 7.50 -13.54
CA ASN A 181 -10.71 6.12 -13.03
C ASN A 181 -11.98 5.71 -12.26
N ALA A 182 -12.71 4.77 -12.86
CA ALA A 182 -13.01 3.47 -12.24
C ALA A 182 -13.18 2.46 -13.38
N VAL A 183 -12.42 1.35 -13.34
CA VAL A 183 -12.16 0.49 -14.51
C VAL A 183 -12.22 -1.00 -14.13
N PRO A 184 -12.95 -1.84 -14.87
CA PRO A 184 -12.93 -3.30 -14.74
C PRO A 184 -11.66 -3.97 -15.32
N MET A 185 -11.32 -5.20 -14.90
CA MET A 185 -10.01 -5.83 -15.18
C MET A 185 -10.13 -7.23 -15.80
N THR A 186 -9.13 -7.69 -16.55
CA THR A 186 -9.01 -9.10 -16.96
C THR A 186 -7.55 -9.52 -16.98
N VAL A 187 -7.28 -10.71 -16.44
CA VAL A 187 -5.94 -11.32 -16.39
C VAL A 187 -6.01 -12.80 -16.75
N VAL A 188 -5.09 -13.26 -17.56
CA VAL A 188 -4.92 -14.67 -17.93
C VAL A 188 -3.92 -15.28 -16.92
N ASN A 189 -4.33 -16.25 -16.09
CA ASN A 189 -3.91 -16.33 -14.67
C ASN A 189 -3.81 -17.77 -14.10
N PRO A 190 -2.65 -18.48 -14.02
CA PRO A 190 -2.53 -19.94 -13.79
C PRO A 190 -3.11 -20.47 -12.46
N PRO A 191 -3.46 -21.78 -12.38
CA PRO A 191 -4.05 -22.37 -11.17
C PRO A 191 -3.02 -22.49 -10.02
N PRO A 192 -3.47 -22.75 -8.77
CA PRO A 192 -2.60 -23.28 -7.73
C PRO A 192 -2.15 -24.71 -8.09
N VAL A 193 -0.93 -25.06 -7.70
CA VAL A 193 -0.25 -26.31 -8.07
C VAL A 193 -0.31 -27.31 -6.93
N GLN A 194 -1.15 -28.34 -7.07
CA GLN A 194 -0.80 -29.79 -7.02
C GLN A 194 -2.05 -30.68 -6.95
N GLU A 195 -2.24 -31.53 -7.96
CA GLU A 195 -2.70 -32.91 -7.75
C GLU A 195 -1.54 -33.85 -8.08
N MET A 196 -1.16 -34.69 -7.11
CA MET A 196 -0.36 -35.89 -7.37
C MET A 196 -1.32 -37.07 -7.50
N SER A 197 -1.24 -37.82 -8.59
CA SER A 197 -1.78 -39.18 -8.66
C SER A 197 -0.64 -40.17 -8.89
N MET A 198 -0.66 -41.27 -8.13
CA MET A 198 0.26 -42.39 -8.25
C MET A 198 -0.41 -43.46 -9.10
N LEU A 199 0.24 -43.91 -10.19
CA LEU A 199 0.51 -45.33 -10.52
C LEU A 199 1.22 -45.49 -11.89
N GLU A 200 2.38 -46.16 -11.80
CA GLU A 200 3.08 -47.04 -12.76
C GLU A 200 3.86 -46.49 -13.98
N GLU A 201 5.07 -47.04 -14.08
CA GLU A 201 6.21 -46.67 -14.92
C GLU A 201 5.97 -46.85 -16.43
N LYS A 202 6.40 -45.86 -17.22
CA LYS A 202 7.44 -45.99 -18.26
C LYS A 202 7.69 -44.68 -19.02
N GLY A 203 8.89 -44.11 -18.82
CA GLY A 203 9.71 -43.42 -19.82
C GLY A 203 9.11 -42.28 -20.63
N ALA A 204 9.22 -41.05 -20.10
CA ALA A 204 9.68 -39.83 -20.77
C ALA A 204 9.42 -38.65 -19.82
N GLU A 205 10.47 -37.93 -19.43
CA GLU A 205 10.35 -36.69 -18.65
C GLU A 205 9.43 -35.70 -19.39
N LYS A 206 8.27 -35.42 -18.82
CA LYS A 206 7.35 -34.37 -19.26
C LYS A 206 7.14 -33.44 -18.09
N SER A 207 7.73 -32.25 -18.15
CA SER A 207 7.59 -31.21 -17.14
C SER A 207 6.16 -30.67 -17.19
N GLU A 208 5.41 -30.83 -16.11
CA GLU A 208 3.97 -30.59 -16.08
C GLU A 208 3.63 -29.15 -15.64
N HIS A 209 4.32 -28.13 -16.20
CA HIS A 209 4.05 -26.69 -16.01
C HIS A 209 4.27 -25.95 -17.34
N ASP A 210 3.38 -26.15 -18.31
CA ASP A 210 3.48 -25.51 -19.62
C ASP A 210 2.48 -24.35 -19.74
N ASP A 211 2.87 -23.14 -19.32
CA ASP A 211 2.13 -21.88 -19.53
C ASP A 211 1.70 -21.69 -21.00
N VAL A 212 0.90 -20.64 -21.30
CA VAL A 212 0.48 -20.35 -22.69
C VAL A 212 1.69 -20.30 -23.60
N GLU A 213 1.75 -21.18 -24.60
CA GLU A 213 2.86 -21.15 -25.54
C GLU A 213 2.84 -19.84 -26.34
N ASP A 214 3.95 -19.12 -26.38
CA ASP A 214 4.01 -17.86 -27.12
C ASP A 214 3.74 -18.10 -28.60
N ALA A 215 2.84 -17.28 -29.15
CA ALA A 215 2.35 -17.42 -30.51
C ALA A 215 2.04 -16.06 -31.13
N VAL A 216 2.35 -15.94 -32.42
CA VAL A 216 1.99 -14.75 -33.18
C VAL A 216 0.47 -14.53 -33.15
N GLY A 217 0.06 -13.34 -32.71
CA GLY A 217 -1.33 -12.91 -32.76
C GLY A 217 -2.10 -12.96 -31.44
N ILE A 218 -1.50 -13.39 -30.32
CA ILE A 218 -2.16 -13.39 -29.00
C ILE A 218 -2.65 -11.97 -28.64
N VAL A 219 -1.74 -10.99 -28.62
CA VAL A 219 -2.07 -9.58 -28.31
C VAL A 219 -3.09 -9.00 -29.30
N ALA A 220 -2.96 -9.34 -30.59
CA ALA A 220 -3.89 -8.88 -31.62
C ALA A 220 -5.31 -9.44 -31.38
N LYS A 221 -5.45 -10.71 -31.04
CA LYS A 221 -6.76 -11.34 -30.77
C LYS A 221 -7.39 -10.88 -29.46
N LEU A 222 -6.58 -10.64 -28.42
CA LEU A 222 -7.05 -10.05 -27.17
C LEU A 222 -7.59 -8.63 -27.40
N SER A 223 -6.81 -7.78 -28.06
CA SER A 223 -7.21 -6.41 -28.36
C SER A 223 -8.39 -6.34 -29.32
N GLU A 224 -8.45 -7.19 -30.35
CA GLU A 224 -9.59 -7.30 -31.26
C GLU A 224 -10.86 -7.72 -30.52
N CYS A 225 -10.79 -8.72 -29.64
CA CYS A 225 -11.92 -9.16 -28.83
C CYS A 225 -12.50 -8.02 -27.99
N ILE A 226 -11.64 -7.32 -27.25
CA ILE A 226 -12.03 -6.19 -26.40
C ILE A 226 -12.64 -5.06 -27.27
N ALA A 227 -11.97 -4.66 -28.34
CA ALA A 227 -12.42 -3.59 -29.21
C ALA A 227 -13.75 -3.93 -29.94
N SER A 228 -13.92 -5.18 -30.39
CA SER A 228 -15.14 -5.65 -31.08
C SER A 228 -16.40 -5.56 -30.22
N ARG A 229 -16.22 -5.57 -28.89
CA ARG A 229 -17.28 -5.43 -27.88
C ARG A 229 -17.38 -4.01 -27.34
N GLY A 230 -16.66 -3.05 -27.93
CA GLY A 230 -16.64 -1.65 -27.54
C GLY A 230 -15.88 -1.36 -26.24
N GLY A 231 -14.98 -2.26 -25.84
CA GLY A 231 -14.09 -2.03 -24.71
C GLY A 231 -12.94 -1.08 -25.07
N ASN A 232 -12.50 -0.28 -24.11
CA ASN A 232 -11.37 0.63 -24.25
C ASN A 232 -10.26 0.25 -23.26
N ILE A 233 -9.11 -0.11 -23.80
CA ILE A 233 -7.96 -0.57 -23.01
C ILE A 233 -7.22 0.64 -22.43
N HIS A 234 -6.95 0.60 -21.13
CA HIS A 234 -6.21 1.63 -20.39
C HIS A 234 -4.74 1.27 -20.22
N SER A 235 -4.46 0.00 -19.91
CA SER A 235 -3.10 -0.52 -19.82
C SER A 235 -3.04 -1.95 -20.35
N VAL A 236 -1.89 -2.29 -20.92
CA VAL A 236 -1.53 -3.64 -21.31
C VAL A 236 -0.10 -3.86 -20.89
N ASP A 237 0.11 -4.90 -20.10
CA ASP A 237 1.43 -5.39 -19.77
C ASP A 237 1.59 -6.78 -20.40
N VAL A 238 2.74 -7.01 -21.02
CA VAL A 238 3.10 -8.27 -21.67
C VAL A 238 4.50 -8.65 -21.22
N PHE A 239 4.65 -9.91 -20.83
CA PHE A 239 5.95 -10.49 -20.53
C PHE A 239 6.11 -11.82 -21.27
N VAL A 240 7.19 -11.90 -22.04
CA VAL A 240 7.63 -13.11 -22.75
C VAL A 240 9.10 -13.28 -22.40
N PRO A 241 9.50 -14.36 -21.71
CA PRO A 241 10.90 -14.61 -21.40
C PRO A 241 11.66 -15.10 -22.64
N ASP A 242 12.93 -14.72 -22.78
CA ASP A 242 13.75 -15.06 -23.95
C ASP A 242 14.07 -16.56 -24.05
N ASP A 243 14.08 -17.26 -22.92
CA ASP A 243 14.55 -18.64 -22.79
C ASP A 243 13.44 -19.69 -22.90
N LYS A 244 12.17 -19.27 -22.89
CA LYS A 244 11.01 -20.16 -22.92
C LYS A 244 9.89 -19.58 -23.78
N PRO A 245 9.18 -20.44 -24.54
CA PRO A 245 8.07 -19.99 -25.36
C PRO A 245 6.82 -19.81 -24.49
N VAL A 246 6.84 -18.95 -23.47
CA VAL A 246 5.66 -18.72 -22.60
C VAL A 246 5.20 -17.27 -22.68
N PHE A 247 3.89 -17.05 -22.62
CA PHE A 247 3.30 -15.73 -22.76
C PHE A 247 2.45 -15.35 -21.55
N TYR A 248 2.76 -14.19 -20.96
CA TYR A 248 1.97 -13.59 -19.89
C TYR A 248 1.43 -12.24 -20.34
N SER A 249 0.15 -11.97 -20.05
CA SER A 249 -0.40 -10.63 -20.26
C SER A 249 -1.48 -10.28 -19.26
N ARG A 250 -1.49 -9.01 -18.90
CA ARG A 250 -2.50 -8.35 -18.07
C ARG A 250 -3.05 -7.16 -18.84
N SER A 251 -4.37 -7.01 -18.85
CA SER A 251 -5.02 -5.89 -19.52
C SER A 251 -6.09 -5.26 -18.62
N GLU A 252 -6.00 -3.95 -18.42
CA GLU A 252 -7.03 -3.16 -17.77
C GLU A 252 -7.85 -2.43 -18.83
N PHE A 253 -9.17 -2.56 -18.81
CA PHE A 253 -10.02 -1.94 -19.84
C PHE A 253 -11.40 -1.58 -19.31
N THR A 254 -11.96 -0.48 -19.78
CA THR A 254 -13.38 -0.16 -19.56
C THR A 254 -14.24 -0.84 -20.60
N TYR A 255 -15.47 -1.20 -20.23
CA TYR A 255 -16.47 -1.71 -21.16
C TYR A 255 -17.87 -1.27 -20.72
N ASN A 256 -18.84 -1.36 -21.63
CA ASN A 256 -20.24 -1.10 -21.31
C ASN A 256 -20.97 -2.42 -20.97
N PRO A 257 -21.41 -2.64 -19.72
CA PRO A 257 -22.08 -3.89 -19.31
C PRO A 257 -23.38 -4.19 -20.06
N ARG A 258 -24.01 -3.18 -20.69
CA ARG A 258 -25.20 -3.38 -21.53
C ARG A 258 -24.86 -3.99 -22.89
N LEU A 259 -23.70 -3.65 -23.45
CA LEU A 259 -23.23 -4.13 -24.74
C LEU A 259 -22.44 -5.44 -24.62
N TRP A 260 -21.74 -5.62 -23.51
CA TRP A 260 -20.96 -6.81 -23.21
C TRP A 260 -21.31 -7.37 -21.83
N PRO A 261 -22.42 -8.10 -21.69
CA PRO A 261 -22.85 -8.65 -20.41
C PRO A 261 -21.81 -9.60 -19.80
N ARG A 262 -21.78 -9.70 -18.46
CA ARG A 262 -20.77 -10.49 -17.71
C ARG A 262 -20.58 -11.94 -18.20
N HIS A 263 -21.66 -12.61 -18.59
CA HIS A 263 -21.62 -13.98 -19.07
C HIS A 263 -21.01 -14.11 -20.48
N GLU A 264 -21.31 -13.17 -21.38
CA GLU A 264 -20.69 -13.10 -22.71
C GLU A 264 -19.22 -12.70 -22.62
N LEU A 265 -18.89 -11.75 -21.74
CA LEU A 265 -17.50 -11.39 -21.41
C LEU A 265 -16.70 -12.62 -20.98
N HIS A 266 -17.22 -13.40 -20.04
CA HIS A 266 -16.57 -14.63 -19.61
C HIS A 266 -16.40 -15.64 -20.76
N LYS A 267 -17.45 -15.83 -21.56
CA LYS A 267 -17.45 -16.76 -22.69
C LYS A 267 -16.45 -16.36 -23.77
N ASP A 268 -16.33 -15.08 -24.09
CA ASP A 268 -15.39 -14.58 -25.10
C ASP A 268 -13.94 -14.83 -24.67
N PHE A 269 -13.60 -14.52 -23.43
CA PHE A 269 -12.26 -14.79 -22.89
C PHE A 269 -11.98 -16.28 -22.69
N LEU A 270 -13.00 -17.09 -22.42
CA LEU A 270 -12.87 -18.56 -22.40
C LEU A 270 -12.60 -19.12 -23.80
N ASN A 271 -13.24 -18.56 -24.84
CA ASN A 271 -12.96 -18.94 -26.22
C ASN A 271 -11.54 -18.57 -26.63
N LEU A 272 -11.07 -17.36 -26.30
CA LEU A 272 -9.67 -16.97 -26.51
C LEU A 272 -8.70 -17.88 -25.77
N SER A 273 -9.00 -18.22 -24.51
CA SER A 273 -8.20 -19.17 -23.72
C SER A 273 -8.05 -20.49 -24.46
N ARG A 274 -9.15 -21.04 -25.01
CA ARG A 274 -9.12 -22.28 -25.78
C ARG A 274 -8.37 -22.13 -27.11
N CYS A 275 -8.47 -20.99 -27.79
CA CYS A 275 -7.78 -20.75 -29.05
C CYS A 275 -6.25 -20.80 -28.91
N PHE A 276 -5.72 -20.35 -27.77
CA PHE A 276 -4.28 -20.31 -27.51
C PHE A 276 -3.81 -21.41 -26.55
N ASN A 277 -4.67 -22.38 -26.22
CA ASN A 277 -4.41 -23.36 -25.16
C ASN A 277 -3.89 -22.73 -23.88
N ALA A 278 -4.39 -21.53 -23.56
CA ALA A 278 -3.99 -20.87 -22.35
C ALA A 278 -4.41 -21.76 -21.18
N GLN A 279 -3.45 -22.11 -20.32
CA GLN A 279 -3.74 -22.90 -19.13
C GLN A 279 -4.86 -22.27 -18.31
N THR A 280 -5.01 -20.95 -18.43
CA THR A 280 -5.78 -20.23 -17.45
C THR A 280 -6.16 -18.82 -17.93
N SER A 281 -7.41 -18.39 -17.69
CA SER A 281 -7.95 -17.14 -18.21
C SER A 281 -9.01 -16.59 -17.25
N THR A 282 -8.75 -15.43 -16.63
CA THR A 282 -9.54 -14.87 -15.53
C THR A 282 -9.95 -13.41 -15.78
N VAL A 283 -11.20 -13.20 -16.13
CA VAL A 283 -11.78 -11.84 -16.19
C VAL A 283 -12.36 -11.47 -14.83
N ARG A 284 -11.96 -10.33 -14.24
CA ARG A 284 -12.56 -9.80 -13.02
C ARG A 284 -13.11 -8.40 -13.11
N VAL A 285 -14.34 -8.23 -12.67
CA VAL A 285 -15.00 -6.93 -12.55
C VAL A 285 -15.10 -6.60 -11.07
N PRO A 286 -14.20 -5.79 -10.48
CA PRO A 286 -14.11 -5.62 -9.02
C PRO A 286 -15.41 -5.19 -8.34
N ASP A 287 -16.25 -4.42 -9.05
CA ASP A 287 -17.53 -3.93 -8.52
C ASP A 287 -18.67 -4.98 -8.56
N LEU A 288 -18.52 -6.03 -9.38
CA LEU A 288 -19.55 -7.07 -9.58
C LEU A 288 -19.14 -8.42 -9.00
N ASP A 289 -17.86 -8.75 -9.10
CA ASP A 289 -17.33 -10.04 -8.69
C ASP A 289 -17.09 -10.04 -7.17
N PRO A 290 -17.27 -11.18 -6.50
CA PRO A 290 -17.08 -11.27 -5.06
C PRO A 290 -15.62 -10.94 -4.70
N LYS A 291 -15.45 -10.22 -3.58
CA LYS A 291 -14.14 -10.05 -2.95
C LYS A 291 -13.58 -11.41 -2.57
N TYR A 292 -12.27 -11.56 -2.64
CA TYR A 292 -11.61 -12.77 -2.17
C TYR A 292 -11.90 -12.99 -0.69
N ASN A 293 -12.36 -14.17 -0.32
CA ASN A 293 -12.59 -14.59 1.03
C ASN A 293 -11.31 -15.18 1.62
N ILE A 294 -10.77 -14.61 2.69
CA ILE A 294 -9.46 -14.99 3.24
C ILE A 294 -9.54 -15.36 4.72
N SER A 295 -8.64 -16.23 5.17
CA SER A 295 -8.37 -16.43 6.60
C SER A 295 -6.97 -15.94 6.93
N ILE A 296 -6.81 -15.31 8.09
CA ILE A 296 -5.52 -14.77 8.55
C ILE A 296 -5.00 -15.60 9.72
N LEU A 297 -3.81 -16.16 9.58
CA LEU A 297 -3.10 -16.82 10.67
C LEU A 297 -2.10 -15.84 11.28
N ALA A 298 -2.09 -15.75 12.61
CA ALA A 298 -1.17 -14.88 13.35
C ALA A 298 -0.65 -15.56 14.61
N SER A 299 0.53 -15.16 15.09
CA SER A 299 1.06 -15.62 16.37
C SER A 299 0.98 -14.50 17.42
N LYS A 300 2.08 -14.20 18.12
CA LYS A 300 2.13 -13.24 19.22
C LYS A 300 2.26 -11.79 18.77
N GLN A 301 2.88 -11.56 17.61
CA GLN A 301 3.12 -10.21 17.09
C GLN A 301 1.90 -9.69 16.34
N ASP A 302 1.53 -8.44 16.61
CA ASP A 302 0.23 -7.89 16.21
C ASP A 302 0.34 -6.96 15.01
N HIS A 303 1.54 -6.43 14.71
CA HIS A 303 1.71 -5.31 13.79
C HIS A 303 1.16 -5.60 12.39
N CYS A 304 1.49 -6.75 11.79
CA CYS A 304 0.94 -7.14 10.48
C CYS A 304 -0.57 -7.39 10.54
N LEU A 305 -1.04 -8.16 11.53
CA LEU A 305 -2.47 -8.47 11.67
C LEU A 305 -3.31 -7.20 11.82
N PHE A 306 -2.88 -6.30 12.71
CA PHE A 306 -3.61 -5.06 13.00
C PHE A 306 -3.60 -4.11 11.80
N ASP A 307 -2.49 -4.00 11.07
CA ASP A 307 -2.41 -3.20 9.85
C ASP A 307 -3.35 -3.69 8.75
N LEU A 308 -3.40 -5.01 8.54
CA LEU A 308 -4.34 -5.63 7.60
C LEU A 308 -5.80 -5.34 7.98
N LEU A 309 -6.15 -5.53 9.26
CA LEU A 309 -7.49 -5.25 9.78
C LEU A 309 -7.86 -3.77 9.63
N TYR A 310 -6.93 -2.86 9.93
CA TYR A 310 -7.14 -1.43 9.78
C TYR A 310 -7.36 -1.04 8.31
N ARG A 311 -6.50 -1.50 7.39
CA ARG A 311 -6.65 -1.26 5.94
C ARG A 311 -7.96 -1.83 5.39
N TRP A 312 -8.35 -3.00 5.88
CA TRP A 312 -9.62 -3.63 5.52
C TRP A 312 -10.82 -2.77 5.96
N GLN A 313 -10.83 -2.28 7.20
CA GLN A 313 -11.90 -1.39 7.69
C GLN A 313 -11.98 -0.09 6.87
N GLU A 314 -10.84 0.45 6.46
CA GLU A 314 -10.76 1.65 5.61
C GLU A 314 -11.09 1.37 4.13
N GLY A 315 -11.44 0.13 3.77
CA GLY A 315 -11.76 -0.26 2.39
C GLY A 315 -10.54 -0.30 1.44
N ARG A 316 -9.32 -0.23 1.98
CA ARG A 316 -8.06 -0.24 1.20
C ARG A 316 -7.53 -1.65 0.92
N LEU A 317 -8.12 -2.67 1.54
CA LEU A 317 -7.80 -4.07 1.28
C LEU A 317 -9.04 -4.75 0.65
N PRO A 318 -9.00 -5.16 -0.63
CA PRO A 318 -10.17 -5.61 -1.39
C PRO A 318 -10.55 -7.09 -1.10
N VAL A 319 -10.66 -7.44 0.17
CA VAL A 319 -10.92 -8.82 0.64
C VAL A 319 -12.10 -8.87 1.60
N HIS A 320 -12.65 -10.06 1.77
CA HIS A 320 -13.53 -10.43 2.87
C HIS A 320 -12.74 -11.28 3.86
N ILE A 321 -12.69 -10.89 5.14
CA ILE A 321 -11.96 -11.63 6.17
C ILE A 321 -12.91 -12.63 6.81
N ASN A 322 -12.72 -13.92 6.53
CA ASN A 322 -13.50 -15.03 7.06
C ASN A 322 -13.29 -15.20 8.57
N CYS A 323 -12.04 -15.34 9.01
CA CYS A 323 -11.68 -15.47 10.41
C CYS A 323 -10.19 -15.17 10.66
N VAL A 324 -9.84 -15.02 11.93
CA VAL A 324 -8.45 -14.96 12.40
C VAL A 324 -8.15 -16.19 13.23
N ILE A 325 -7.09 -16.91 12.90
CA ILE A 325 -6.63 -18.12 13.61
C ILE A 325 -5.30 -17.81 14.28
N SER A 326 -5.15 -18.17 15.55
CA SER A 326 -3.93 -17.91 16.30
C SER A 326 -3.56 -19.03 17.24
N ASN A 327 -2.26 -19.30 17.35
CA ASN A 327 -1.71 -20.25 18.31
C ASN A 327 -1.53 -19.64 19.72
N HIS A 328 -1.88 -18.38 19.92
CA HIS A 328 -1.83 -17.68 21.20
C HIS A 328 -3.21 -17.19 21.61
N ASP A 329 -3.51 -17.30 22.90
CA ASP A 329 -4.73 -16.72 23.45
C ASP A 329 -4.59 -15.20 23.53
N ARG A 330 -5.70 -14.50 23.29
CA ARG A 330 -5.81 -13.05 23.42
C ARG A 330 -6.97 -12.75 24.35
N PRO A 331 -6.70 -12.07 25.49
CA PRO A 331 -7.74 -11.59 26.40
C PRO A 331 -8.85 -10.83 25.65
N GLN A 332 -10.09 -10.91 26.12
CA GLN A 332 -11.22 -10.27 25.44
C GLN A 332 -11.11 -8.75 25.35
N ASP A 333 -10.41 -8.11 26.30
CA ASP A 333 -10.14 -6.68 26.33
C ASP A 333 -8.98 -6.25 25.40
N ASN A 334 -8.24 -7.22 24.83
CA ASN A 334 -7.20 -6.95 23.83
C ASN A 334 -7.77 -6.18 22.63
N HIS A 335 -7.02 -5.19 22.16
CA HIS A 335 -7.45 -4.30 21.08
C HIS A 335 -7.82 -5.05 19.78
N VAL A 336 -7.09 -6.12 19.42
CA VAL A 336 -7.42 -6.97 18.26
C VAL A 336 -8.73 -7.71 18.50
N ARG A 337 -8.92 -8.31 19.68
CA ARG A 337 -10.16 -9.05 20.01
C ARG A 337 -11.39 -8.15 19.96
N ARG A 338 -11.30 -6.96 20.55
CA ARG A 338 -12.36 -5.93 20.48
C ARG A 338 -12.65 -5.50 19.04
N PHE A 339 -11.61 -5.33 18.22
CA PHE A 339 -11.77 -5.00 16.81
C PHE A 339 -12.54 -6.10 16.06
N LEU A 340 -12.11 -7.36 16.21
CA LEU A 340 -12.71 -8.50 15.53
C LEU A 340 -14.17 -8.68 15.96
N GLN A 341 -14.45 -8.59 17.27
CA GLN A 341 -15.81 -8.69 17.81
C GLN A 341 -16.73 -7.60 17.26
N ARG A 342 -16.26 -6.35 17.19
CA ARG A 342 -17.03 -5.22 16.64
C ARG A 342 -17.46 -5.46 15.19
N HIS A 343 -16.64 -6.15 14.41
CA HIS A 343 -16.88 -6.42 13.00
C HIS A 343 -17.45 -7.83 12.74
N GLY A 344 -17.75 -8.58 13.79
CA GLY A 344 -18.28 -9.94 13.66
C GLY A 344 -17.31 -10.96 13.06
N ILE A 345 -15.99 -10.68 13.09
CA ILE A 345 -14.97 -11.59 12.56
C ILE A 345 -14.60 -12.61 13.66
N PRO A 346 -14.78 -13.93 13.43
CA PRO A 346 -14.41 -14.95 14.40
C PRO A 346 -12.90 -14.97 14.68
N TYR A 347 -12.54 -15.18 15.94
CA TYR A 347 -11.17 -15.44 16.38
C TYR A 347 -11.07 -16.85 16.95
N HIS A 348 -10.24 -17.70 16.35
CA HIS A 348 -10.02 -19.08 16.76
C HIS A 348 -8.66 -19.21 17.44
N TYR A 349 -8.68 -19.53 18.74
CA TYR A 349 -7.48 -19.88 19.49
C TYR A 349 -7.21 -21.38 19.38
N LEU A 350 -6.14 -21.74 18.67
CA LEU A 350 -5.69 -23.11 18.46
C LEU A 350 -4.27 -23.28 19.01
N PRO A 351 -4.10 -23.57 20.31
CA PRO A 351 -2.77 -23.71 20.91
C PRO A 351 -1.99 -24.85 20.24
N THR A 352 -0.78 -24.53 19.79
CA THR A 352 0.13 -25.49 19.18
C THR A 352 1.17 -25.97 20.18
N ALA A 353 1.55 -27.24 20.05
CA ALA A 353 2.68 -27.85 20.74
C ALA A 353 3.54 -28.60 19.70
N PRO A 354 4.80 -28.93 19.99
CA PRO A 354 5.66 -29.65 19.04
C PRO A 354 5.04 -30.95 18.48
N ALA A 355 4.26 -31.65 19.30
CA ALA A 355 3.54 -32.87 18.92
C ALA A 355 2.15 -32.64 18.32
N ASN A 356 1.61 -31.41 18.40
CA ASN A 356 0.26 -31.09 17.93
C ASN A 356 0.21 -29.68 17.34
N LYS A 357 0.30 -29.61 16.01
CA LYS A 357 0.21 -28.35 15.26
C LYS A 357 -1.21 -27.88 14.97
N ARG A 358 -2.25 -28.65 15.37
CA ARG A 358 -3.67 -28.32 15.11
C ARG A 358 -4.02 -28.13 13.64
N GLU A 359 -3.26 -28.75 12.75
CA GLU A 359 -3.40 -28.55 11.30
C GLU A 359 -4.73 -29.05 10.75
N LYS A 360 -5.33 -30.08 11.38
CA LYS A 360 -6.67 -30.55 11.02
C LYS A 360 -7.73 -29.49 11.30
N GLU A 361 -7.73 -28.92 12.50
CA GLU A 361 -8.66 -27.86 12.89
C GLU A 361 -8.42 -26.57 12.08
N ILE A 362 -7.16 -26.25 11.75
CA ILE A 362 -6.84 -25.15 10.84
C ILE A 362 -7.46 -25.40 9.46
N LEU A 363 -7.24 -26.59 8.88
CA LEU A 363 -7.76 -26.97 7.56
C LEU A 363 -9.29 -26.83 7.49
N GLU A 364 -10.00 -27.33 8.50
CA GLU A 364 -11.47 -27.22 8.61
C GLU A 364 -11.96 -25.77 8.56
N LEU A 365 -11.21 -24.83 9.15
CA LEU A 365 -11.56 -23.41 9.19
C LEU A 365 -11.19 -22.65 7.91
N ILE A 366 -10.17 -23.10 7.17
CA ILE A 366 -9.67 -22.39 5.98
C ILE A 366 -10.19 -22.95 4.66
N GLN A 367 -10.71 -24.18 4.60
CA GLN A 367 -11.05 -24.87 3.35
C GLN A 367 -11.95 -24.06 2.39
N GLY A 368 -12.90 -23.29 2.93
CA GLY A 368 -13.82 -22.43 2.18
C GLY A 368 -13.26 -21.05 1.77
N THR A 369 -12.00 -20.75 2.05
CA THR A 369 -11.36 -19.48 1.66
C THR A 369 -10.63 -19.58 0.33
N ASP A 370 -10.43 -18.47 -0.36
CA ASP A 370 -9.72 -18.39 -1.63
C ASP A 370 -8.21 -18.47 -1.47
N PHE A 371 -7.66 -17.84 -0.42
CA PHE A 371 -6.26 -17.98 -0.01
C PHE A 371 -6.10 -17.66 1.48
N VAL A 372 -4.95 -18.04 2.05
CA VAL A 372 -4.60 -17.77 3.46
C VAL A 372 -3.46 -16.76 3.55
N VAL A 373 -3.50 -15.91 4.57
CA VAL A 373 -2.42 -14.97 4.88
C VAL A 373 -1.77 -15.34 6.21
N LEU A 374 -0.45 -15.53 6.21
CA LEU A 374 0.35 -15.70 7.41
C LEU A 374 0.88 -14.33 7.88
N ALA A 375 0.11 -13.64 8.71
CA ALA A 375 0.50 -12.38 9.31
C ALA A 375 1.41 -12.63 10.52
N ARG A 376 2.68 -12.95 10.24
CA ARG A 376 3.68 -13.35 11.27
C ARG A 376 3.23 -14.57 12.07
N TYR A 377 2.70 -15.59 11.38
CA TYR A 377 2.45 -16.90 11.96
C TYR A 377 3.77 -17.67 12.07
N MET A 378 4.15 -18.06 13.29
CA MET A 378 5.48 -18.57 13.60
C MET A 378 5.58 -20.11 13.60
N GLN A 379 4.51 -20.82 13.23
CA GLN A 379 4.54 -22.28 13.13
C GLN A 379 4.71 -22.71 11.68
N ILE A 380 5.57 -23.72 11.47
CA ILE A 380 5.80 -24.31 10.15
C ILE A 380 4.57 -25.15 9.78
N LEU A 381 3.93 -24.83 8.65
CA LEU A 381 2.86 -25.62 8.06
C LEU A 381 3.44 -26.89 7.42
N SER A 382 2.82 -28.05 7.66
CA SER A 382 3.25 -29.30 7.04
C SER A 382 2.85 -29.38 5.57
N GLU A 383 3.62 -30.16 4.81
CA GLU A 383 3.31 -30.48 3.42
C GLU A 383 1.91 -31.12 3.25
N ASN A 384 1.46 -31.90 4.23
CA ASN A 384 0.12 -32.50 4.22
C ASN A 384 -0.98 -31.44 4.31
N LEU A 385 -0.81 -30.41 5.15
CA LEU A 385 -1.78 -29.30 5.21
C LEU A 385 -1.78 -28.51 3.91
N LEU A 386 -0.60 -28.21 3.35
CA LEU A 386 -0.48 -27.46 2.09
C LEU A 386 -1.20 -28.19 0.95
N LYS A 387 -0.94 -29.50 0.81
CA LYS A 387 -1.59 -30.36 -0.20
C LYS A 387 -3.10 -30.47 0.03
N ALA A 388 -3.55 -30.64 1.27
CA ALA A 388 -4.96 -30.77 1.58
C ALA A 388 -5.75 -29.46 1.39
N TYR A 389 -5.11 -28.30 1.59
CA TYR A 389 -5.73 -27.00 1.34
C TYR A 389 -5.80 -26.69 -0.17
N GLY A 390 -4.74 -27.00 -0.92
CA GLY A 390 -4.72 -26.94 -2.39
C GLY A 390 -4.86 -25.53 -2.98
N LYS A 391 -4.67 -24.48 -2.18
CA LYS A 391 -4.78 -23.07 -2.56
C LYS A 391 -3.60 -22.26 -2.03
N ASP A 392 -3.45 -21.05 -2.53
CA ASP A 392 -2.31 -20.21 -2.21
C ASP A 392 -2.30 -19.77 -0.74
N ILE A 393 -1.08 -19.69 -0.19
CA ILE A 393 -0.82 -19.13 1.14
C ILE A 393 0.26 -18.07 0.99
N ILE A 394 -0.03 -16.84 1.38
CA ILE A 394 0.90 -15.71 1.32
C ILE A 394 1.51 -15.49 2.71
N ASN A 395 2.83 -15.51 2.80
CA ASN A 395 3.57 -15.28 4.04
C ASN A 395 4.34 -13.96 4.02
N ILE A 396 4.56 -13.38 5.20
CA ILE A 396 5.54 -12.31 5.41
C ILE A 396 6.76 -12.85 6.16
N HIS A 397 7.91 -12.84 5.50
CA HIS A 397 9.21 -13.09 6.10
C HIS A 397 9.87 -11.76 6.49
N HIS A 398 10.48 -11.75 7.66
CA HIS A 398 11.03 -10.56 8.32
C HIS A 398 12.53 -10.43 8.05
N GLY A 399 12.82 -10.24 6.77
CA GLY A 399 14.15 -10.14 6.20
C GLY A 399 14.07 -10.12 4.68
N LEU A 400 15.17 -9.71 4.05
CA LEU A 400 15.38 -9.96 2.62
C LEU A 400 15.86 -11.38 2.44
N LEU A 401 14.99 -12.26 1.94
CA LEU A 401 15.42 -13.58 1.51
C LEU A 401 16.46 -13.44 0.37
N PRO A 402 17.54 -14.24 0.37
CA PRO A 402 17.79 -15.42 1.22
C PRO A 402 18.58 -15.15 2.53
N SER A 403 18.77 -13.89 2.92
CA SER A 403 19.62 -13.49 4.06
C SER A 403 18.91 -13.61 5.42
N PHE A 404 19.67 -13.85 6.50
CA PHE A 404 19.22 -13.88 7.92
C PHE A 404 18.13 -14.92 8.27
N LYS A 405 18.35 -16.19 7.90
CA LYS A 405 17.51 -17.31 8.36
C LYS A 405 17.64 -17.55 9.87
N GLY A 406 16.55 -17.92 10.55
CA GLY A 406 16.56 -18.34 11.97
C GLY A 406 15.91 -17.35 12.96
N GLY A 407 16.15 -17.53 14.25
CA GLY A 407 15.45 -16.80 15.32
C GLY A 407 16.00 -15.39 15.61
N ASN A 408 15.12 -14.42 15.85
CA ASN A 408 15.43 -13.01 16.15
C ASN A 408 16.27 -12.27 15.08
N PRO A 409 15.93 -12.33 13.78
CA PRO A 409 16.74 -11.75 12.72
C PRO A 409 16.88 -10.23 12.84
N SER A 410 15.90 -9.49 13.38
CA SER A 410 16.06 -8.05 13.62
C SER A 410 17.22 -7.75 14.59
N ARG A 411 17.37 -8.57 15.64
CA ARG A 411 18.49 -8.43 16.59
C ARG A 411 19.81 -8.86 15.96
N GLN A 412 19.79 -9.92 15.13
CA GLN A 412 20.98 -10.36 14.40
C GLN A 412 21.46 -9.27 13.43
N ALA A 413 20.55 -8.71 12.63
CA ALA A 413 20.81 -7.65 11.67
C ALA A 413 21.30 -6.36 12.37
N PHE A 414 20.68 -5.99 13.51
CA PHE A 414 21.15 -4.90 14.34
C PHE A 414 22.59 -5.13 14.85
N SER A 415 22.86 -6.32 15.39
CA SER A 415 24.19 -6.69 15.92
C SER A 415 25.25 -6.78 14.82
N ALA A 416 24.86 -7.21 13.63
CA ALA A 416 25.71 -7.25 12.43
C ALA A 416 26.00 -5.85 11.86
N GLY A 417 25.30 -4.81 12.33
CA GLY A 417 25.53 -3.43 11.90
C GLY A 417 25.16 -3.19 10.44
N VAL A 418 24.16 -3.92 9.91
CA VAL A 418 23.69 -3.75 8.53
C VAL A 418 23.26 -2.30 8.28
N LYS A 419 23.29 -1.89 7.01
CA LYS A 419 22.85 -0.55 6.57
C LYS A 419 21.51 -0.55 5.83
N LEU A 420 21.01 -1.75 5.56
CA LEU A 420 19.73 -2.00 4.94
C LEU A 420 19.06 -3.16 5.69
N ILE A 421 17.76 -3.01 5.91
CA ILE A 421 16.86 -4.08 6.34
C ILE A 421 15.80 -4.25 5.25
N GLY A 422 15.07 -5.36 5.30
CA GLY A 422 13.93 -5.54 4.43
C GLY A 422 12.99 -6.63 4.92
N ALA A 423 11.95 -6.85 4.12
CA ALA A 423 10.93 -7.85 4.35
C ALA A 423 10.56 -8.45 2.99
N THR A 424 10.13 -9.71 3.01
CA THR A 424 9.82 -10.48 1.80
C THR A 424 8.45 -11.11 1.96
N SER A 425 7.52 -10.77 1.08
CA SER A 425 6.27 -11.50 0.92
C SER A 425 6.41 -12.53 -0.17
N HIS A 426 5.98 -13.76 0.11
CA HIS A 426 6.16 -14.89 -0.80
C HIS A 426 5.04 -15.92 -0.62
N PHE A 427 4.83 -16.77 -1.62
CA PHE A 427 3.97 -17.93 -1.49
C PHE A 427 4.63 -18.99 -0.59
N VAL A 428 3.85 -19.72 0.18
CA VAL A 428 4.34 -20.81 1.02
C VAL A 428 4.48 -22.09 0.20
N THR A 429 5.64 -22.71 0.28
CA THR A 429 5.94 -24.03 -0.27
C THR A 429 6.31 -25.01 0.84
N PRO A 430 6.38 -26.34 0.56
CA PRO A 430 6.86 -27.31 1.53
C PRO A 430 8.30 -27.02 2.03
N GLU A 431 9.14 -26.44 1.17
CA GLU A 431 10.45 -25.93 1.55
C GLU A 431 10.31 -24.57 2.26
N LEU A 432 10.85 -24.48 3.49
CA LEU A 432 10.73 -23.32 4.36
C LEU A 432 11.39 -22.08 3.75
N ASP A 433 10.64 -20.97 3.69
CA ASP A 433 11.10 -19.66 3.16
C ASP A 433 11.72 -19.75 1.75
N ALA A 434 11.27 -20.69 0.92
CA ALA A 434 11.81 -20.93 -0.43
C ALA A 434 10.77 -20.78 -1.55
N GLY A 435 9.56 -20.37 -1.22
CA GLY A 435 8.51 -20.21 -2.21
C GLY A 435 8.67 -18.94 -3.05
N PRO A 436 7.96 -18.85 -4.20
CA PRO A 436 8.07 -17.72 -5.10
C PRO A 436 7.79 -16.39 -4.41
N ILE A 437 8.73 -15.45 -4.59
CA ILE A 437 8.66 -14.10 -4.02
C ILE A 437 7.60 -13.29 -4.77
N ILE A 438 6.76 -12.57 -4.02
CA ILE A 438 5.74 -11.67 -4.55
C ILE A 438 6.21 -10.21 -4.46
N GLU A 439 6.76 -9.83 -3.32
CA GLU A 439 7.17 -8.45 -3.04
C GLU A 439 8.35 -8.43 -2.08
N GLN A 440 9.27 -7.49 -2.27
CA GLN A 440 10.38 -7.20 -1.36
C GLN A 440 10.54 -5.70 -1.18
N MET A 441 10.57 -5.29 0.08
CA MET A 441 10.83 -3.89 0.43
C MET A 441 12.14 -3.78 1.21
N VAL A 442 12.75 -2.60 1.14
CA VAL A 442 13.98 -2.28 1.87
C VAL A 442 13.90 -0.91 2.53
N GLU A 443 14.57 -0.76 3.66
CA GLU A 443 14.72 0.52 4.36
C GLU A 443 16.15 0.67 4.87
N ARG A 444 16.63 1.91 4.84
CA ARG A 444 17.96 2.27 5.32
C ARG A 444 17.98 2.40 6.84
N VAL A 445 18.99 1.77 7.43
CA VAL A 445 19.30 1.86 8.87
C VAL A 445 20.71 2.37 9.06
N SER A 446 20.96 3.01 10.20
CA SER A 446 22.24 3.64 10.50
C SER A 446 22.74 3.25 11.90
N HIS A 447 24.01 3.56 12.19
CA HIS A 447 24.57 3.38 13.53
C HIS A 447 23.90 4.26 14.61
N ARG A 448 23.06 5.21 14.21
CA ARG A 448 22.28 6.06 15.13
C ARG A 448 20.98 5.39 15.56
N ASP A 449 20.54 4.34 14.86
CA ASP A 449 19.36 3.59 15.25
C ASP A 449 19.63 2.83 16.54
N THR A 450 18.65 2.84 17.44
CA THR A 450 18.63 1.95 18.60
C THR A 450 17.97 0.63 18.19
N LEU A 451 18.14 -0.43 18.99
CA LEU A 451 17.43 -1.69 18.73
C LEU A 451 15.90 -1.47 18.64
N GLN A 452 15.36 -0.55 19.44
CA GLN A 452 13.94 -0.21 19.41
C GLN A 452 13.54 0.47 18.10
N SER A 453 14.25 1.51 17.66
CA SER A 453 13.92 2.18 16.39
C SER A 453 14.11 1.24 15.19
N PHE A 454 15.10 0.35 15.26
CA PHE A 454 15.34 -0.69 14.27
C PHE A 454 14.17 -1.66 14.15
N VAL A 455 13.64 -2.16 15.29
CA VAL A 455 12.49 -3.07 15.28
C VAL A 455 11.25 -2.37 14.74
N VAL A 456 10.99 -1.11 15.11
CA VAL A 456 9.86 -0.34 14.56
C VAL A 456 9.96 -0.19 13.04
N LYS A 457 11.15 0.11 12.51
CA LYS A 457 11.38 0.16 11.06
C LYS A 457 11.10 -1.20 10.40
N SER A 458 11.64 -2.28 10.96
CA SER A 458 11.39 -3.66 10.49
C SER A 458 9.89 -3.98 10.45
N GLU A 459 9.15 -3.70 11.53
CA GLU A 459 7.72 -3.95 11.62
C GLU A 459 6.91 -3.09 10.62
N ASN A 460 7.31 -1.83 10.41
CA ASN A 460 6.69 -0.95 9.40
C ASN A 460 6.84 -1.52 7.99
N LEU A 461 8.02 -2.03 7.71
CA LEU A 461 8.39 -2.57 6.42
C LEU A 461 7.64 -3.87 6.13
N GLU A 462 7.51 -4.75 7.13
CA GLU A 462 6.71 -5.98 7.03
C GLU A 462 5.22 -5.70 6.76
N LYS A 463 4.64 -4.69 7.44
CA LYS A 463 3.25 -4.26 7.20
C LYS A 463 3.04 -3.82 5.75
N GLN A 464 3.92 -2.95 5.25
CA GLN A 464 3.83 -2.41 3.90
C GLN A 464 4.00 -3.52 2.85
N CYS A 465 5.03 -4.36 3.01
CA CYS A 465 5.34 -5.46 2.10
C CYS A 465 4.17 -6.45 2.00
N LEU A 466 3.61 -6.86 3.15
CA LEU A 466 2.48 -7.79 3.15
C LEU A 466 1.21 -7.20 2.54
N ALA A 467 0.91 -5.93 2.85
CA ALA A 467 -0.26 -5.25 2.29
C ALA A 467 -0.16 -5.11 0.77
N GLU A 468 1.01 -4.75 0.24
CA GLU A 468 1.22 -4.62 -1.20
C GLU A 468 1.14 -5.98 -1.91
N ALA A 469 1.75 -7.03 -1.34
CA ALA A 469 1.65 -8.38 -1.89
C ALA A 469 0.20 -8.88 -1.99
N ILE A 470 -0.61 -8.68 -0.95
CA ILE A 470 -2.02 -9.08 -0.97
C ILE A 470 -2.80 -8.26 -1.99
N LYS A 471 -2.55 -6.95 -2.06
CA LYS A 471 -3.19 -6.06 -3.02
C LYS A 471 -2.87 -6.47 -4.46
N SER A 472 -1.59 -6.64 -4.79
CA SER A 472 -1.13 -7.08 -6.11
C SER A 472 -1.71 -8.45 -6.48
N TYR A 473 -1.77 -9.39 -5.53
CA TYR A 473 -2.42 -10.68 -5.74
C TYR A 473 -3.92 -10.52 -6.05
N CYS A 474 -4.64 -9.69 -5.26
CA CYS A 474 -6.06 -9.44 -5.48
C CYS A 474 -6.34 -8.69 -6.79
N GLU A 475 -5.43 -7.83 -7.23
CA GLU A 475 -5.51 -7.08 -8.50
C GLU A 475 -5.03 -7.91 -9.71
N LEU A 476 -4.76 -9.21 -9.49
CA LEU A 476 -4.28 -10.15 -10.49
C LEU A 476 -2.99 -9.68 -11.17
N ARG A 477 -2.11 -9.02 -10.41
CA ARG A 477 -0.80 -8.56 -10.89
C ARG A 477 0.26 -9.64 -10.75
N VAL A 478 0.03 -10.63 -9.89
CA VAL A 478 1.02 -11.65 -9.52
C VAL A 478 0.67 -12.95 -10.21
N LEU A 479 1.51 -13.40 -11.13
CA LEU A 479 1.41 -14.69 -11.78
C LEU A 479 2.61 -15.56 -11.38
N PRO A 480 2.44 -16.84 -11.02
CA PRO A 480 3.57 -17.74 -10.86
C PRO A 480 4.32 -17.89 -12.19
N TYR A 481 5.65 -17.93 -12.10
CA TYR A 481 6.56 -18.15 -13.21
C TYR A 481 7.56 -19.22 -12.80
N GLU A 482 7.60 -20.32 -13.56
CA GLU A 482 8.33 -21.52 -13.15
C GLU A 482 7.89 -22.04 -11.76
N LEU A 483 8.72 -22.90 -11.16
CA LEU A 483 8.46 -23.44 -9.82
C LEU A 483 8.75 -22.45 -8.69
N ARG A 484 9.53 -21.39 -8.92
CA ARG A 484 10.17 -20.59 -7.86
C ARG A 484 10.12 -19.06 -8.06
N LYS A 485 9.49 -18.55 -9.11
CA LYS A 485 9.44 -17.12 -9.40
C LYS A 485 8.01 -16.67 -9.63
N THR A 486 7.84 -15.36 -9.73
CA THR A 486 6.59 -14.73 -10.12
C THR A 486 6.88 -13.70 -11.21
N VAL A 487 5.88 -13.45 -12.05
CA VAL A 487 5.76 -12.26 -12.87
C VAL A 487 4.80 -11.33 -12.14
N VAL A 488 5.26 -10.11 -11.82
CA VAL A 488 4.46 -9.09 -11.15
C VAL A 488 4.30 -7.90 -12.09
N PHE A 489 3.07 -7.63 -12.51
CA PHE A 489 2.69 -6.55 -13.43
C PHE A 489 2.45 -5.21 -12.72
#